data_AF-A0A3C0FSA9-F1
#
_entry.id   AF-A0A3C0FSA9-F1
#
_cell.length_a   1.000
_cell.length_b   1.000
_cell.length_c   1.000
_cell.angle_alpha   90.00
_cell.angle_beta   90.00
_cell.angle_gamma   90.00
#
_symmetry.space_group_name_H-M   'P 1'
#
loop_
_entity.id
_entity.type
_entity.pdbx_description
1 polymer ?
#
loop_
_entity_poly.entity_id
_entity_poly.type
_entity_poly.pdbx_seq_one_letter_code
_entity_poly.pdbx_strand_id
1 'polypeptide(L)'
;MAQASFRKISICALALGLSILIPGSYQVQAATNEDSVLQTQPPSPLYSAVSRARLNAFLDAVEDGKTDTFKQLLTNFDDPLLQKAAEWMLLTAPNSGHSFEEITAFIDAHPKWPSQALLRQRAEEAMTDAVPDDEILA
;
A
#
# COMPACT_ATOMS: atom_id res chain seq x y z
N MET A 1 -21.42 -13.83 11.38
CA MET A 1 -20.00 -14.05 11.76
C MET A 1 -19.41 -15.02 10.75
N ALA A 2 -18.71 -14.51 9.75
CA ALA A 2 -18.17 -15.30 8.65
C ALA A 2 -16.65 -15.33 8.76
N GLN A 3 -16.14 -16.51 9.08
CA GLN A 3 -14.75 -16.86 9.25
C GLN A 3 -14.17 -17.23 7.87
N ALA A 4 -13.23 -16.44 7.35
CA ALA A 4 -12.50 -16.80 6.13
C ALA A 4 -11.18 -17.49 6.51
N SER A 5 -11.19 -18.82 6.39
CA SER A 5 -10.09 -19.74 6.64
C SER A 5 -9.19 -19.83 5.40
N PHE A 6 -7.90 -19.51 5.54
CA PHE A 6 -6.90 -19.74 4.49
C PHE A 6 -6.54 -21.24 4.42
N ARG A 7 -6.97 -21.89 3.34
CA ARG A 7 -6.63 -23.31 3.05
C ARG A 7 -5.14 -23.43 2.70
N LYS A 8 -4.42 -24.19 3.53
CA LYS A 8 -3.06 -24.66 3.29
C LYS A 8 -3.06 -25.68 2.14
N ILE A 9 -2.32 -25.42 1.07
CA ILE A 9 -2.15 -26.38 -0.03
C ILE A 9 -0.96 -27.29 0.29
N SER A 10 -1.29 -28.56 0.47
CA SER A 10 -0.40 -29.69 0.68
C SER A 10 0.04 -30.25 -0.67
N ILE A 11 1.35 -30.45 -0.88
CA ILE A 11 1.90 -31.12 -2.07
C ILE A 11 2.75 -32.29 -1.58
N CYS A 12 2.30 -33.52 -1.84
CA CYS A 12 3.06 -34.74 -1.61
C CYS A 12 3.74 -35.23 -2.90
N ALA A 13 5.07 -35.27 -2.84
CA ALA A 13 6.02 -36.30 -3.30
C ALA A 13 5.80 -37.05 -4.63
N LEU A 14 6.82 -37.00 -5.51
CA LEU A 14 7.39 -38.16 -6.20
C LEU A 14 8.90 -37.97 -6.40
N ALA A 15 9.67 -38.99 -6.04
CA ALA A 15 11.12 -39.08 -6.21
C ALA A 15 11.49 -39.68 -7.57
N LEU A 16 12.57 -39.19 -8.20
CA LEU A 16 13.62 -39.95 -8.90
C LEU A 16 14.67 -38.98 -9.47
N GLY A 17 15.94 -39.32 -9.28
CA GLY A 17 17.07 -38.44 -9.54
C GLY A 17 17.43 -38.27 -11.02
N LEU A 18 17.98 -37.09 -11.33
CA LEU A 18 18.85 -36.86 -12.47
C LEU A 18 19.78 -35.70 -12.12
N SER A 19 21.04 -36.03 -11.82
CA SER A 19 22.11 -35.06 -11.66
C SER A 19 22.43 -34.44 -13.03
N ILE A 20 21.96 -33.21 -13.27
CA ILE A 20 22.45 -32.36 -14.35
C ILE A 20 23.22 -31.21 -13.70
N LEU A 21 24.53 -31.22 -13.89
CA LEU A 21 25.43 -30.10 -13.66
C LEU A 21 25.01 -28.95 -14.61
N ILE A 22 24.55 -27.82 -14.06
CA ILE A 22 24.45 -26.56 -14.80
C ILE A 22 25.46 -25.59 -14.15
N PRO A 23 26.59 -25.27 -14.82
CA PRO A 23 27.46 -24.19 -14.41
C PRO A 23 26.82 -22.89 -14.88
N GLY A 24 26.46 -22.03 -13.95
CA GLY A 24 25.77 -20.80 -14.26
C GLY A 24 24.88 -20.44 -13.10
N SER A 25 25.51 -19.92 -12.05
CA SER A 25 24.79 -19.11 -11.07
C SER A 25 24.03 -18.03 -11.83
N TYR A 26 22.75 -18.25 -12.07
CA TYR A 26 21.80 -17.17 -12.15
C TYR A 26 21.83 -16.54 -10.77
N GLN A 27 22.74 -15.60 -10.59
CA GLN A 27 22.56 -14.56 -9.59
C GLN A 27 21.22 -13.93 -9.98
N VAL A 28 20.18 -14.25 -9.21
CA VAL A 28 19.06 -13.32 -9.07
C VAL A 28 19.74 -12.08 -8.51
N GLN A 29 20.13 -11.19 -9.42
CA GLN A 29 20.47 -9.83 -9.07
C GLN A 29 19.14 -9.26 -8.56
N ALA A 30 18.86 -9.50 -7.28
CA ALA A 30 18.02 -8.61 -6.52
C ALA A 30 18.58 -7.23 -6.86
N ALA A 31 17.76 -6.42 -7.54
CA ALA A 31 18.04 -5.00 -7.71
C ALA A 31 18.64 -4.55 -6.39
N THR A 32 19.89 -4.12 -6.46
CA THR A 32 20.68 -3.84 -5.28
C THR A 32 19.87 -2.87 -4.43
N ASN A 33 19.70 -3.20 -3.16
CA ASN A 33 18.95 -2.41 -2.19
C ASN A 33 19.68 -1.10 -1.90
N GLU A 34 19.85 -0.25 -2.91
CA GLU A 34 20.33 1.12 -2.77
C GLU A 34 19.24 2.02 -2.15
N ASP A 35 17.99 1.55 -2.07
CA ASP A 35 16.81 2.35 -1.69
C ASP A 35 16.41 2.27 -0.20
N SER A 36 17.04 1.40 0.61
CA SER A 36 16.73 1.33 2.05
C SER A 36 17.56 2.29 2.90
N VAL A 37 17.67 3.55 2.46
CA VAL A 37 18.20 4.65 3.29
C VAL A 37 17.47 4.76 4.65
N LEU A 38 16.21 4.32 4.72
CA LEU A 38 15.43 4.26 5.96
C LEU A 38 15.88 3.16 6.94
N GLN A 39 16.52 2.08 6.46
CA GLN A 39 16.98 0.99 7.32
C GLN A 39 18.42 1.17 7.80
N THR A 40 19.23 1.93 7.07
CA THR A 40 20.67 2.10 7.33
C THR A 40 21.01 3.40 8.05
N GLN A 41 20.09 4.37 8.08
CA GLN A 41 20.29 5.61 8.81
C GLN A 41 20.04 5.40 10.31
N PRO A 42 21.00 5.73 11.20
CA PRO A 42 20.71 5.78 12.64
C PRO A 42 19.53 6.74 12.87
N PRO A 43 18.67 6.50 13.88
CA PRO A 43 17.52 7.36 14.12
C PRO A 43 18.00 8.80 14.28
N SER A 44 17.63 9.66 13.31
CA SER A 44 17.98 11.07 13.35
C SER A 44 17.48 11.65 14.68
N PRO A 45 18.24 12.54 15.36
CA PRO A 45 17.72 13.27 16.52
C PRO A 45 16.43 14.06 16.20
N LEU A 46 16.20 14.33 14.91
CA LEU A 46 14.96 14.88 14.33
C LEU A 46 13.72 13.99 14.53
N TYR A 47 13.89 12.68 14.67
CA TYR A 47 12.81 11.78 15.08
C TYR A 47 12.69 11.76 16.61
N SER A 48 12.30 12.92 17.14
CA SER A 48 12.15 13.17 18.56
C SER A 48 11.15 12.19 19.20
N ALA A 49 11.21 12.04 20.54
CA ALA A 49 10.21 11.24 21.26
C ALA A 49 8.77 11.73 21.01
N VAL A 50 8.59 13.04 20.80
CA VAL A 50 7.31 13.65 20.42
C VAL A 50 6.90 13.24 19.01
N SER A 51 7.81 13.26 18.03
CA SER A 51 7.56 12.81 16.66
C SER A 51 7.14 11.34 16.61
N ARG A 52 7.81 10.48 17.41
CA ARG A 52 7.44 9.07 17.59
C ARG A 52 6.04 8.90 18.16
N ALA A 53 5.73 9.60 19.24
CA ALA A 53 4.42 9.51 19.87
C ALA A 53 3.30 9.93 18.90
N ARG A 54 3.54 10.98 18.09
CA ARG A 54 2.61 11.40 17.03
C ARG A 54 2.44 10.34 15.96
N LEU A 55 3.53 9.74 15.46
CA LEU A 55 3.44 8.68 14.44
C LEU A 55 2.67 7.47 14.97
N ASN A 56 2.96 7.04 16.19
CA ASN A 56 2.27 5.90 16.79
C ASN A 56 0.77 6.19 16.93
N ALA A 57 0.39 7.37 17.45
CA ALA A 57 -1.02 7.75 17.54
C ALA A 57 -1.72 7.79 16.16
N PHE A 58 -1.00 8.22 15.12
CA PHE A 58 -1.49 8.20 13.74
C PHE A 58 -1.70 6.76 13.24
N LEU A 59 -0.73 5.88 13.45
CA LEU A 59 -0.82 4.46 13.05
C LEU A 59 -1.92 3.72 13.83
N ASP A 60 -2.07 4.00 15.12
CA ASP A 60 -3.15 3.44 15.95
C ASP A 60 -4.52 3.88 15.40
N ALA A 61 -4.67 5.16 15.02
CA ALA A 61 -5.92 5.66 14.44
C ALA A 61 -6.22 5.04 13.06
N VAL A 62 -5.19 4.74 12.28
CA VAL A 62 -5.29 3.97 11.03
C VAL A 62 -5.79 2.55 11.31
N GLU A 63 -5.12 1.84 12.23
CA GLU A 63 -5.42 0.44 12.55
C GLU A 63 -6.85 0.29 13.10
N ASP A 64 -7.29 1.29 13.87
CA ASP A 64 -8.65 1.38 14.42
C ASP A 64 -9.71 1.82 13.38
N GLY A 65 -9.32 2.21 12.17
CA GLY A 65 -10.23 2.73 11.15
C GLY A 65 -10.89 4.07 11.51
N LYS A 66 -10.27 4.86 12.40
CA LYS A 66 -10.78 6.15 12.86
C LYS A 66 -10.40 7.27 11.88
N THR A 67 -11.10 7.30 10.75
CA THR A 67 -10.79 8.20 9.62
C THR A 67 -10.66 9.67 10.03
N ASP A 68 -11.55 10.19 10.86
CA ASP A 68 -11.50 11.60 11.28
C ASP A 68 -10.31 11.89 12.20
N THR A 69 -10.01 10.97 13.11
CA THR A 69 -8.88 11.10 14.05
C THR A 69 -7.56 11.09 13.31
N PHE A 70 -7.37 10.14 12.38
CA PHE A 70 -6.13 10.04 11.64
C PHE A 70 -5.94 11.27 10.70
N LYS A 71 -7.01 11.78 10.06
CA LYS A 71 -6.97 13.04 9.28
C LYS A 71 -6.52 14.23 10.13
N GLN A 72 -7.03 14.35 11.35
CA GLN A 72 -6.59 15.40 12.29
C GLN A 72 -5.11 15.24 12.66
N LEU A 73 -4.66 14.03 12.96
CA LEU A 73 -3.27 13.76 13.32
C LEU A 73 -2.32 14.06 12.16
N LEU A 74 -2.72 13.78 10.92
CA LEU A 74 -1.91 14.03 9.72
C LEU A 74 -1.45 15.49 9.58
N THR A 75 -2.27 16.45 10.03
CA THR A 75 -1.93 17.89 10.00
C THR A 75 -0.68 18.26 10.80
N ASN A 76 -0.21 17.36 11.67
CA ASN A 76 0.99 17.56 12.49
C ASN A 76 2.28 17.05 11.81
N PHE A 77 2.21 16.59 10.56
CA PHE A 77 3.34 16.06 9.82
C PHE A 77 3.59 16.87 8.53
N ASP A 78 4.80 17.41 8.42
CA ASP A 78 5.27 18.13 7.23
C ASP A 78 5.95 17.22 6.19
N ASP A 79 5.86 15.90 6.36
CA ASP A 79 6.49 14.91 5.47
C ASP A 79 5.58 14.63 4.25
N PRO A 80 6.00 14.97 3.01
CA PRO A 80 5.20 14.75 1.82
C PRO A 80 4.89 13.27 1.53
N LEU A 81 5.80 12.35 1.90
CA LEU A 81 5.58 10.92 1.72
C LEU A 81 4.50 10.43 2.67
N LEU A 82 4.51 10.89 3.92
CA LEU A 82 3.48 10.51 4.89
C LEU A 82 2.10 11.08 4.52
N GLN A 83 2.06 12.31 4.01
CA GLN A 83 0.84 12.90 3.46
C GLN A 83 0.28 12.07 2.29
N LYS A 84 1.15 11.65 1.37
CA LYS A 84 0.73 10.83 0.22
C LYS A 84 0.33 9.41 0.63
N ALA A 85 1.00 8.83 1.64
CA ALA A 85 0.62 7.54 2.21
C ALA A 85 -0.77 7.62 2.87
N ALA A 86 -1.05 8.68 3.62
CA ALA A 86 -2.36 8.91 4.22
C ALA A 86 -3.49 9.04 3.18
N GLU A 87 -3.24 9.76 2.10
CA GLU A 87 -4.16 9.86 0.96
C GLU A 87 -4.43 8.48 0.34
N TRP A 88 -3.38 7.69 0.08
CA TRP A 88 -3.54 6.31 -0.42
C TRP A 88 -4.38 5.43 0.53
N MET A 89 -4.19 5.57 1.85
CA MET A 89 -4.95 4.82 2.86
C MET A 89 -6.43 5.20 2.85
N LEU A 90 -6.74 6.48 2.62
CA LEU A 90 -8.11 6.96 2.45
C LEU A 90 -8.75 6.42 1.18
N LEU A 91 -8.04 6.47 0.06
CA LEU A 91 -8.54 6.00 -1.23
C LEU A 91 -8.76 4.49 -1.26
N THR A 92 -8.00 3.72 -0.49
CA THR A 92 -8.16 2.26 -0.38
C THR A 92 -9.18 1.82 0.66
N ALA A 93 -9.62 2.73 1.55
CA ALA A 93 -10.61 2.44 2.57
C ALA A 93 -12.00 2.20 1.96
N PRO A 94 -12.77 1.23 2.47
CA PRO A 94 -14.13 1.00 2.01
C PRO A 94 -15.04 2.18 2.36
N ASN A 95 -15.95 2.54 1.47
CA ASN A 95 -16.91 3.64 1.66
C ASN A 95 -16.24 4.96 2.08
N SER A 96 -15.05 5.26 1.53
CA SER A 96 -14.27 6.44 1.88
C SER A 96 -14.95 7.76 1.49
N GLY A 97 -15.93 7.71 0.58
CA GLY A 97 -16.62 8.87 0.04
C GLY A 97 -15.85 9.60 -1.05
N HIS A 98 -14.70 9.06 -1.46
CA HIS A 98 -13.95 9.58 -2.61
C HIS A 98 -14.67 9.29 -3.93
N SER A 99 -14.56 10.22 -4.88
CA SER A 99 -15.15 10.07 -6.21
C SER A 99 -14.31 9.15 -7.11
N PHE A 100 -14.91 8.68 -8.21
CA PHE A 100 -14.20 7.97 -9.27
C PHE A 100 -12.98 8.78 -9.76
N GLU A 101 -13.20 10.06 -10.11
CA GLU A 101 -12.16 11.00 -10.57
C GLU A 101 -10.99 11.13 -9.59
N GLU A 102 -11.26 11.27 -8.29
CA GLU A 102 -10.21 11.40 -7.28
C GLU A 102 -9.33 10.14 -7.21
N ILE A 103 -9.94 8.95 -7.33
CA ILE A 103 -9.23 7.68 -7.25
C ILE A 103 -8.44 7.42 -8.53
N THR A 104 -9.02 7.66 -9.71
CA THR A 104 -8.32 7.48 -11.01
C THR A 104 -7.18 8.47 -11.19
N ALA A 105 -7.37 9.74 -10.81
CA ALA A 105 -6.29 10.73 -10.82
C ALA A 105 -5.11 10.31 -9.93
N PHE A 106 -5.40 9.70 -8.76
CA PHE A 106 -4.34 9.11 -7.94
C PHE A 106 -3.65 7.96 -8.68
N ILE A 107 -4.39 6.99 -9.24
CA ILE A 107 -3.82 5.84 -9.97
C ILE A 107 -2.86 6.30 -11.07
N ASP A 108 -3.29 7.26 -11.89
CA ASP A 108 -2.54 7.75 -13.05
C ASP A 108 -1.26 8.49 -12.66
N ALA A 109 -1.34 9.32 -11.61
CA ALA A 109 -0.17 10.03 -11.09
C ALA A 109 0.84 9.07 -10.43
N HIS A 110 0.39 7.89 -10.00
CA HIS A 110 1.08 7.03 -9.04
C HIS A 110 1.09 5.54 -9.45
N PRO A 111 1.52 5.16 -10.67
CA PRO A 111 1.34 3.79 -11.19
C PRO A 111 2.16 2.71 -10.45
N LYS A 112 3.18 3.10 -9.69
CA LYS A 112 4.02 2.20 -8.89
C LYS A 112 3.58 2.09 -7.43
N TRP A 113 2.55 2.85 -7.02
CA TRP A 113 2.06 2.75 -5.65
C TRP A 113 1.44 1.37 -5.39
N PRO A 114 1.47 0.90 -4.13
CA PRO A 114 0.90 -0.40 -3.78
C PRO A 114 -0.60 -0.50 -4.07
N SER A 115 -1.08 -1.73 -4.22
CA SER A 115 -2.51 -2.04 -4.28
C SER A 115 -3.27 -1.41 -5.45
N GLN A 116 -2.63 -1.26 -6.62
CA GLN A 116 -3.26 -0.76 -7.85
C GLN A 116 -4.59 -1.46 -8.19
N ALA A 117 -4.65 -2.79 -8.04
CA ALA A 117 -5.87 -3.55 -8.28
C ALA A 117 -7.00 -3.16 -7.31
N LEU A 118 -6.68 -2.90 -6.04
CA LEU A 118 -7.67 -2.46 -5.06
C LEU A 118 -8.10 -1.02 -5.33
N LEU A 119 -7.19 -0.11 -5.67
CA LEU A 119 -7.53 1.25 -6.05
C LEU A 119 -8.49 1.26 -7.25
N ARG A 120 -8.22 0.44 -8.27
CA ARG A 120 -9.12 0.30 -9.42
C ARG A 120 -10.49 -0.25 -9.02
N GLN A 121 -10.53 -1.25 -8.14
CA GLN A 121 -11.78 -1.72 -7.56
C GLN A 121 -12.52 -0.60 -6.80
N ARG A 122 -11.82 0.25 -6.03
CA ARG A 122 -12.45 1.38 -5.32
C ARG A 122 -13.00 2.43 -6.29
N ALA A 123 -12.28 2.70 -7.38
CA ALA A 123 -12.78 3.56 -8.44
C ALA A 123 -14.08 2.99 -9.02
N GLU A 124 -14.09 1.71 -9.39
CA GLU A 124 -15.29 1.01 -9.88
C GLU A 124 -16.45 1.07 -8.86
N GLU A 125 -16.19 0.90 -7.56
CA GLU A 125 -17.18 1.04 -6.48
C GLU A 125 -17.72 2.47 -6.32
N ALA A 126 -16.91 3.48 -6.64
CA ALA A 126 -17.29 4.89 -6.59
C ALA A 126 -18.02 5.37 -7.85
N MET A 127 -18.11 4.54 -8.89
CA MET A 127 -18.90 4.86 -10.08
C MET A 127 -20.39 4.92 -9.71
N THR A 128 -20.99 6.07 -9.99
CA THR A 128 -22.43 6.29 -9.89
C THR A 128 -23.00 6.54 -11.28
N ASP A 129 -24.33 6.55 -11.42
CA ASP A 129 -25.01 6.88 -12.70
C ASP A 129 -24.66 8.29 -13.24
N ALA A 130 -23.96 9.12 -12.46
CA ALA A 130 -23.53 10.46 -12.83
C ALA A 130 -22.09 10.54 -13.40
N VAL A 131 -21.35 9.42 -13.44
CA VAL A 131 -20.03 9.39 -14.10
C VAL A 131 -20.25 9.41 -15.61
N PRO A 132 -19.81 10.46 -16.32
CA PRO A 132 -20.10 10.61 -17.74
C PRO A 132 -19.23 9.65 -18.58
N ASP A 133 -19.79 9.18 -19.70
CA ASP A 133 -19.17 8.14 -20.55
C ASP A 133 -17.75 8.50 -21.03
N ASP A 134 -17.44 9.79 -21.17
CA ASP A 134 -16.13 10.29 -21.59
C ASP A 134 -15.03 10.06 -20.55
N GLU A 135 -15.38 9.89 -19.27
CA GLU A 135 -14.45 9.57 -18.19
C GLU A 135 -14.07 8.07 -18.17
N ILE A 136 -14.87 7.21 -18.81
CA ILE A 136 -14.72 5.74 -18.76
C ILE A 136 -13.81 5.19 -19.88
N LEU A 137 -13.54 5.98 -20.93
CA LEU A 137 -12.89 5.51 -22.16
C LEU A 137 -11.37 5.83 -22.27
N ALA A 138 -10.72 6.27 -21.20
CA ALA A 138 -9.29 6.62 -21.19
C ALA A 138 -8.37 5.41 -21.03
#